data_AF-Q9FI84-F1
#
_entry.id   AF-Q9FI84-F1
#
_cell.length_a   1.000
_cell.length_b   1.000
_cell.length_c   1.000
_cell.angle_alpha   90.00
_cell.angle_beta   90.00
_cell.angle_gamma   90.00
#
_symmetry.space_group_name_H-M   'P 1'
#
loop_
_entity.id
_entity.type
_entity.pdbx_description
1 polymer ?
#
loop_
_entity_poly.entity_id
_entity_poly.type
_entity_poly.pdbx_seq_one_letter_code
_entity_poly.pdbx_strand_id
1 'polypeptide(L)'
;MINSSSKKNLISTFSSMFTICIVMIFVTCYETFQQDGEPFPIRGPLTRITVKNNNDYLLGIHCKSKDDDLGFHIHKEGELYGWKFHVNFQNSTLYFCGFSQGQDNKGVFDIDRAERDFYRCRNCTWNAKKDSLYGYSNLPQTVTWFFKWLK
;
A
#
# COMPACT_ATOMS: atom_id res chain seq x y z
N MET A 1 51.05 28.02 -13.48
CA MET A 1 50.17 28.18 -12.30
C MET A 1 48.82 28.72 -12.76
N ILE A 2 47.72 28.00 -12.55
CA ILE A 2 46.38 28.55 -12.80
C ILE A 2 46.12 29.63 -11.74
N ASN A 3 45.97 30.88 -12.17
CA ASN A 3 45.77 32.02 -11.26
C ASN A 3 44.43 31.87 -10.49
N SER A 4 44.37 32.37 -9.25
CA SER A 4 43.19 32.40 -8.38
C SER A 4 41.93 32.92 -9.11
N SER A 5 42.09 33.94 -9.96
CA SER A 5 41.00 34.47 -10.81
C SER A 5 40.41 33.41 -11.76
N SER A 6 41.27 32.63 -12.42
CA SER A 6 40.84 31.55 -13.34
C SER A 6 40.13 30.42 -12.59
N LYS A 7 40.57 30.05 -11.37
CA LYS A 7 39.86 29.08 -10.52
C LYS A 7 38.46 29.57 -10.12
N LYS A 8 38.33 30.83 -9.70
CA LYS A 8 37.02 31.43 -9.34
C LYS A 8 36.06 31.45 -10.52
N ASN A 9 36.55 31.84 -11.70
CA ASN A 9 35.75 31.82 -12.93
C ASN A 9 35.31 30.40 -13.30
N LEU A 10 36.19 29.40 -13.18
CA LEU A 10 35.85 28.00 -13.45
C LEU A 10 34.79 27.45 -12.47
N ILE A 11 34.89 27.78 -11.18
CA ILE A 11 33.88 27.39 -10.18
C ILE A 11 32.54 28.09 -10.46
N SER A 12 32.58 29.38 -10.83
CA SER A 12 31.38 30.15 -11.17
C SER A 12 30.70 29.62 -12.43
N THR A 13 31.46 29.27 -13.47
CA THR A 13 30.91 28.66 -14.68
C THR A 13 30.31 27.28 -14.38
N PHE A 14 30.98 26.46 -13.57
CA PHE A 14 30.44 25.16 -13.15
C PHE A 14 29.14 25.29 -12.35
N SER A 15 29.09 26.23 -11.39
CA SER A 15 27.88 26.54 -10.62
C SER A 15 26.74 27.04 -11.52
N SER A 16 27.03 27.95 -12.44
CA SER A 16 26.07 28.46 -13.42
C SER A 16 25.52 27.34 -14.32
N MET A 17 26.40 26.48 -14.85
CA MET A 17 25.98 25.31 -15.64
C MET A 17 25.09 24.38 -14.83
N PHE A 18 25.42 24.12 -13.55
CA PHE A 18 24.60 23.29 -12.68
C PHE A 18 23.21 23.90 -12.43
N THR A 19 23.12 25.21 -12.16
CA THR A 19 21.83 25.89 -12.00
C THR A 19 21.00 25.89 -13.28
N ILE A 20 21.62 26.09 -14.45
CA ILE A 20 20.94 26.02 -15.74
C ILE A 20 20.42 24.60 -15.99
N CYS A 21 21.21 23.56 -15.72
CA CYS A 21 20.77 22.17 -15.85
C CYS A 21 19.55 21.88 -14.95
N ILE A 22 19.55 22.35 -13.69
CA ILE A 22 18.42 22.18 -12.78
C ILE A 22 17.16 22.87 -13.33
N VAL A 23 17.27 24.11 -13.79
CA VAL A 23 16.13 24.85 -14.35
C VAL A 23 15.61 24.18 -15.63
N MET A 24 16.51 23.72 -16.52
CA MET A 24 16.13 22.98 -17.72
C MET A 24 15.45 21.65 -17.38
N ILE A 25 15.89 20.93 -16.34
CA ILE A 25 15.22 19.72 -15.84
C ILE A 25 13.82 20.07 -15.31
N PHE A 26 13.66 21.14 -14.54
CA PHE A 26 12.33 21.55 -14.05
C PHE A 26 11.39 21.96 -15.20
N VAL A 27 11.88 22.71 -16.19
CA VAL A 27 11.07 23.13 -17.36
C VAL A 27 10.68 21.94 -18.22
N THR A 28 11.62 21.07 -18.57
CA THR A 28 11.33 19.84 -19.35
C THR A 28 10.41 18.89 -18.59
N CYS A 29 10.62 18.72 -17.27
CA CYS A 29 9.73 17.91 -16.44
C CYS A 29 8.31 18.50 -16.40
N TYR A 30 8.18 19.82 -16.30
CA TYR A 30 6.89 20.50 -16.37
C TYR A 30 6.21 20.32 -17.73
N GLU A 31 6.94 20.46 -18.83
CA GLU A 31 6.41 20.23 -20.19
C GLU A 31 5.97 18.77 -20.38
N THR A 32 6.75 17.78 -19.92
CA THR A 32 6.35 16.37 -19.95
C THR A 32 5.10 16.11 -19.10
N PHE A 33 4.96 16.80 -17.97
CA PHE A 33 3.77 16.73 -17.12
C PHE A 33 2.52 17.34 -17.77
N GLN A 34 2.69 18.26 -18.73
CA GLN A 34 1.56 18.82 -19.47
C GLN A 34 1.21 18.03 -20.75
N GLN A 35 2.17 17.31 -21.34
CA GLN A 35 1.95 16.53 -22.56
C GLN A 35 1.17 15.23 -22.31
N ASP A 36 1.36 14.61 -21.16
CA ASP A 36 0.51 13.52 -20.70
C ASP A 36 -0.69 14.15 -19.99
N GLY A 37 -1.76 14.42 -20.75
CA GLY A 37 -3.02 15.03 -20.28
C GLY A 37 -3.78 14.25 -19.19
N GLU A 38 -3.16 13.24 -18.59
CA GLU A 38 -3.56 12.60 -17.35
C GLU A 38 -2.37 12.65 -16.40
N PRO A 39 -2.44 13.33 -15.24
CA PRO A 39 -1.34 13.33 -14.29
C PRO A 39 -0.98 11.89 -13.98
N PHE A 40 0.31 11.52 -14.13
CA PHE A 40 0.82 10.24 -13.63
C PHE A 40 0.18 9.99 -12.27
N PRO A 41 -0.49 8.85 -12.06
CA PRO A 41 -1.28 8.68 -10.87
C PRO A 41 -0.31 8.80 -9.69
N ILE A 42 -0.41 9.93 -8.97
CA ILE A 42 0.39 10.23 -7.78
C ILE A 42 0.21 9.11 -6.73
N ARG A 43 -0.88 8.36 -6.89
CA ARG A 43 -1.29 7.19 -6.13
C ARG A 43 -0.89 5.93 -6.90
N GLY A 44 -0.24 4.96 -6.24
CA GLY A 44 0.11 3.68 -6.84
C GLY A 44 -1.12 2.83 -7.18
N PRO A 45 -0.95 1.52 -7.49
CA PRO A 45 -2.06 0.69 -7.93
C PRO A 45 -3.19 0.64 -6.91
N LEU A 46 -4.43 0.60 -7.41
CA LEU A 46 -5.63 0.40 -6.61
C LEU A 46 -5.69 -1.06 -6.13
N THR A 47 -5.65 -1.26 -4.83
CA THR A 47 -5.82 -2.55 -4.17
C THR A 47 -7.20 -2.61 -3.51
N ARG A 48 -7.84 -3.77 -3.60
CA ARG A 48 -9.10 -4.09 -2.93
C ARG A 48 -8.88 -5.25 -1.98
N ILE A 49 -9.36 -5.10 -0.74
CA ILE A 49 -9.38 -6.16 0.25
C ILE A 49 -10.82 -6.61 0.48
N THR A 50 -11.01 -7.91 0.65
CA THR A 50 -12.29 -8.48 1.05
C THR A 50 -12.05 -9.58 2.07
N VAL A 51 -12.70 -9.48 3.23
CA VAL A 51 -12.75 -10.51 4.26
C VAL A 51 -14.14 -11.13 4.24
N LYS A 52 -14.21 -12.45 4.07
CA LYS A 52 -15.44 -13.22 4.18
C LYS A 52 -15.48 -13.96 5.51
N ASN A 53 -16.56 -13.80 6.26
CA ASN A 53 -16.80 -14.62 7.44
C ASN A 53 -17.41 -15.96 7.02
N ASN A 54 -16.66 -17.06 7.12
CA ASN A 54 -17.15 -18.44 6.95
C ASN A 54 -17.12 -19.19 8.30
N ASN A 55 -17.26 -18.48 9.41
CA ASN A 55 -17.50 -19.07 10.71
C ASN A 55 -18.99 -19.14 11.00
N ASP A 56 -19.34 -19.97 11.98
CA ASP A 56 -20.68 -20.09 12.58
C ASP A 56 -20.97 -19.02 13.66
N TYR A 57 -20.14 -17.96 13.72
CA TYR A 57 -20.24 -16.90 14.73
C TYR A 57 -20.09 -15.49 14.13
N LEU A 58 -20.51 -14.48 14.89
CA LEU A 58 -20.31 -13.06 14.56
C LEU A 58 -18.83 -12.68 14.66
N LEU A 59 -18.22 -12.34 13.52
CA LEU A 59 -16.82 -11.94 13.45
C LEU A 59 -16.70 -10.43 13.60
N GLY A 60 -16.03 -9.98 14.66
CA GLY A 60 -15.57 -8.61 14.82
C GLY A 60 -14.30 -8.38 14.01
N ILE A 61 -14.23 -7.27 13.28
CA ILE A 61 -13.09 -6.89 12.45
C ILE A 61 -12.79 -5.41 12.68
N HIS A 62 -11.55 -5.08 13.07
CA HIS A 62 -11.06 -3.69 13.14
C HIS A 62 -9.77 -3.56 12.35
N CYS A 63 -9.81 -2.80 11.27
CA CYS A 63 -8.66 -2.62 10.37
C CYS A 63 -8.12 -1.20 10.43
N LYS A 64 -6.79 -1.09 10.36
CA LYS A 64 -6.06 0.18 10.39
C LYS A 64 -4.87 0.16 9.43
N SER A 65 -4.56 1.33 8.89
CA SER A 65 -3.25 1.64 8.33
C SER A 65 -2.54 2.66 9.22
N LYS A 66 -1.39 3.18 8.76
CA LYS A 66 -0.74 4.34 9.40
C LYS A 66 -1.63 5.59 9.38
N ASP A 67 -2.34 5.78 8.27
CA ASP A 67 -3.00 7.06 7.94
C ASP A 67 -4.54 6.97 8.11
N ASP A 68 -5.11 5.76 8.10
CA ASP A 68 -6.55 5.53 8.11
C ASP A 68 -6.97 4.52 9.20
N ASP A 69 -8.05 4.84 9.92
CA ASP A 69 -8.76 3.91 10.79
C ASP A 69 -10.10 3.54 10.14
N LEU A 70 -10.29 2.28 9.78
CA LEU A 70 -11.54 1.82 9.16
C LEU A 70 -12.64 1.52 10.18
N GLY A 71 -12.33 1.56 11.48
CA GLY A 71 -13.26 1.27 12.55
C GLY A 71 -13.53 -0.23 12.77
N PHE A 72 -14.33 -0.51 13.80
CA PHE A 72 -14.74 -1.86 14.19
C PHE A 72 -16.11 -2.20 13.59
N HIS A 73 -16.21 -3.37 12.96
CA HIS A 73 -17.42 -3.86 12.31
C HIS A 73 -17.70 -5.31 12.68
N ILE A 74 -18.98 -5.68 12.74
CA ILE A 74 -19.42 -7.06 13.06
C ILE A 74 -20.07 -7.66 11.82
N HIS A 75 -19.65 -8.86 11.44
CA HIS A 75 -20.13 -9.56 10.24
C HIS A 75 -20.67 -10.95 10.59
N LYS A 76 -21.86 -11.27 10.11
CA LYS A 76 -22.50 -12.59 10.26
C LYS A 76 -21.86 -13.63 9.36
N GLU A 77 -22.22 -14.89 9.58
CA GLU A 77 -21.85 -15.99 8.68
C GLU A 77 -22.26 -15.65 7.23
N GLY A 78 -21.32 -15.81 6.30
CA GLY A 78 -21.50 -15.55 4.87
C GLY A 78 -21.27 -14.09 4.44
N GLU A 79 -21.25 -13.13 5.37
CA GLU A 79 -21.10 -11.72 5.04
C GLU A 79 -19.66 -11.35 4.63
N LEU A 80 -19.56 -10.28 3.83
CA LEU A 80 -18.31 -9.73 3.29
C LEU A 80 -18.04 -8.35 3.88
N TYR A 81 -16.83 -8.16 4.39
CA TYR A 81 -16.27 -6.85 4.71
C TYR A 81 -15.21 -6.47 3.67
N GLY A 82 -15.14 -5.22 3.22
CA GLY A 82 -14.09 -4.84 2.28
C GLY A 82 -13.91 -3.35 2.09
N TRP A 83 -12.72 -2.97 1.65
CA TRP A 83 -12.34 -1.59 1.37
C TRP A 83 -11.36 -1.55 0.18
N LYS A 84 -11.04 -0.33 -0.25
CA LYS A 84 -10.07 -0.07 -1.31
C LYS A 84 -9.11 1.02 -0.87
N PHE A 85 -7.89 0.94 -1.35
CA PHE A 85 -6.88 1.97 -1.17
C PHE A 85 -5.89 1.93 -2.33
N HIS A 86 -5.14 3.00 -2.50
CA HIS A 86 -4.00 3.00 -3.38
C HIS A 86 -2.74 2.68 -2.59
N VAL A 87 -1.90 1.80 -3.11
CA VAL A 87 -0.55 1.60 -2.57
C VAL A 87 0.23 2.90 -2.75
N ASN A 88 0.96 3.33 -1.72
CA ASN A 88 1.76 4.54 -1.80
C ASN A 88 2.96 4.34 -2.76
N PHE A 89 3.51 5.44 -3.26
CA PHE A 89 4.62 5.38 -4.22
C PHE A 89 5.87 4.67 -3.67
N GLN A 90 6.07 4.71 -2.35
CA GLN A 90 7.19 4.04 -1.67
C GLN A 90 6.95 2.53 -1.45
N ASN A 91 5.82 1.98 -1.89
CA ASN A 91 5.44 0.57 -1.71
C ASN A 91 5.48 0.09 -0.25
N SER A 92 5.14 0.99 0.69
CA SER A 92 5.21 0.78 2.13
C SER A 92 3.84 0.77 2.83
N THR A 93 2.75 0.85 2.05
CA THR A 93 1.38 0.74 2.59
C THR A 93 1.19 -0.58 3.33
N LEU A 94 0.60 -0.50 4.52
CA LEU A 94 0.31 -1.62 5.40
C LEU A 94 -1.07 -1.45 6.01
N TYR A 95 -1.91 -2.48 5.87
CA TYR A 95 -3.17 -2.62 6.60
C TYR A 95 -3.11 -3.86 7.49
N PHE A 96 -3.27 -3.63 8.80
CA PHE A 96 -3.41 -4.68 9.80
C PHE A 96 -4.82 -4.68 10.36
N CYS A 97 -5.34 -5.88 10.68
CA CYS A 97 -6.69 -6.02 11.23
C CYS A 97 -6.67 -6.88 12.49
N GLY A 98 -7.37 -6.42 13.52
CA GLY A 98 -7.76 -7.21 14.67
C GLY A 98 -9.06 -7.97 14.40
N PHE A 99 -9.13 -9.20 14.89
CA PHE A 99 -10.29 -10.08 14.77
C PHE A 99 -10.78 -10.51 16.14
N SER A 100 -12.10 -10.60 16.32
CA SER A 100 -12.69 -11.10 17.56
C SER A 100 -13.96 -11.92 17.34
N GLN A 101 -14.28 -12.75 18.33
CA GLN A 101 -15.57 -13.41 18.48
C GLN A 101 -16.19 -12.91 19.79
N GLY A 102 -17.07 -11.91 19.72
CA GLY A 102 -17.53 -11.21 20.91
C GLY A 102 -16.35 -10.59 21.68
N GLN A 103 -16.13 -11.03 22.92
CA GLN A 103 -15.01 -10.58 23.75
C GLN A 103 -13.71 -11.37 23.51
N ASP A 104 -13.78 -12.50 22.81
CA ASP A 104 -12.62 -13.34 22.55
C ASP A 104 -11.76 -12.74 21.43
N ASN A 105 -10.53 -12.35 21.76
CA ASN A 105 -9.56 -11.86 20.78
C ASN A 105 -9.02 -13.03 19.93
N LYS A 106 -9.19 -12.96 18.61
CA LYS A 106 -8.67 -13.95 17.64
C LYS A 106 -7.30 -13.57 17.07
N GLY A 107 -6.80 -12.36 17.34
CA GLY A 107 -5.48 -11.89 16.95
C GLY A 107 -5.50 -10.69 16.02
N VAL A 108 -4.32 -10.13 15.78
CA VAL A 108 -4.08 -9.00 14.88
C VAL A 108 -3.11 -9.46 13.79
N PHE A 109 -3.47 -9.24 12.52
CA PHE A 109 -2.70 -9.74 11.38
C PHE A 109 -2.55 -8.70 10.28
N ASP A 110 -1.42 -8.76 9.58
CA ASP A 110 -1.14 -7.95 8.38
C ASP A 110 -1.91 -8.51 7.18
N ILE A 111 -3.10 -7.96 6.96
CA ILE A 111 -4.03 -8.36 5.89
C ILE A 111 -3.55 -7.89 4.53
N ASP A 112 -2.90 -6.73 4.47
CA ASP A 112 -2.19 -6.27 3.29
C ASP A 112 -0.87 -5.61 3.67
N ARG A 113 0.22 -6.02 3.03
CA ARG A 113 1.53 -5.39 3.08
C ARG A 113 1.97 -5.20 1.65
N ALA A 114 2.06 -3.96 1.20
CA ALA A 114 2.33 -3.61 -0.19
C ALA A 114 3.52 -4.39 -0.79
N GLU A 115 4.66 -4.43 -0.12
CA GLU A 115 5.84 -5.20 -0.55
C GLU A 115 5.57 -6.70 -0.79
N ARG A 116 4.76 -7.33 0.07
CA ARG A 116 4.38 -8.75 -0.03
C ARG A 116 3.30 -8.97 -1.09
N ASP A 117 2.30 -8.10 -1.12
CA ASP A 117 1.03 -8.36 -1.78
C ASP A 117 0.92 -7.76 -3.18
N PHE A 118 1.81 -6.82 -3.53
CA PHE A 118 1.84 -6.16 -4.84
C PHE A 118 1.74 -7.15 -6.02
N TYR A 119 2.47 -8.26 -5.93
CA TYR A 119 2.45 -9.34 -6.93
C TYR A 119 1.48 -10.48 -6.60
N ARG A 120 1.02 -10.58 -5.36
CA ARG A 120 0.11 -11.64 -4.91
C ARG A 120 -1.32 -11.39 -5.36
N CYS A 121 -1.81 -10.18 -5.15
CA CYS A 121 -3.19 -9.81 -5.43
C CYS A 121 -3.38 -8.30 -5.50
N ARG A 122 -4.15 -7.87 -6.52
CA ARG A 122 -4.82 -6.56 -6.52
C ARG A 122 -6.21 -6.62 -5.89
N ASN A 123 -6.83 -7.81 -5.88
CA ASN A 123 -8.14 -8.08 -5.28
C ASN A 123 -7.98 -9.20 -4.24
N CYS A 124 -7.41 -8.85 -3.10
CA CYS A 124 -7.05 -9.83 -2.08
C CYS A 124 -8.29 -10.29 -1.31
N THR A 125 -8.55 -11.60 -1.34
CA THR A 125 -9.62 -12.22 -0.57
C THR A 125 -9.05 -12.97 0.63
N TRP A 126 -9.66 -12.77 1.78
CA TRP A 126 -9.37 -13.45 3.04
C TRP A 126 -10.61 -14.16 3.54
N ASN A 127 -10.52 -15.47 3.78
CA ASN A 127 -11.61 -16.27 4.33
C ASN A 127 -11.32 -16.57 5.80
N ALA A 128 -12.10 -15.98 6.69
CA ALA A 128 -12.11 -16.33 8.10
C ALA A 128 -12.87 -17.65 8.27
N LYS A 129 -12.20 -18.68 8.78
CA LYS A 129 -12.79 -19.99 9.09
C LYS A 129 -12.52 -20.32 10.55
N LYS A 130 -13.10 -21.41 11.06
CA LYS A 130 -13.06 -21.76 12.48
C LYS A 130 -11.65 -21.84 13.09
N ASP A 131 -10.66 -22.26 12.31
CA ASP A 131 -9.29 -22.51 12.75
C ASP A 131 -8.30 -21.41 12.37
N SER A 132 -8.52 -20.71 11.25
CA SER A 132 -7.56 -19.75 10.69
C SER A 132 -8.21 -18.76 9.71
N LEU A 133 -7.46 -17.71 9.41
CA LEU A 133 -7.73 -16.75 8.35
C LEU A 133 -6.90 -17.10 7.10
N TYR A 134 -7.56 -17.41 5.98
CA TYR A 134 -6.92 -17.89 4.75
C TYR A 134 -6.86 -16.79 3.68
N GLY A 135 -5.67 -16.41 3.20
CA GLY A 135 -5.46 -15.41 2.16
C GLY A 135 -5.20 -16.02 0.78
N TYR A 136 -5.95 -15.60 -0.23
CA TYR A 136 -5.87 -16.11 -1.61
C TYR A 136 -5.13 -15.15 -2.52
N SER A 137 -4.39 -15.69 -3.49
CA SER A 137 -3.81 -14.93 -4.62
C SER A 137 -4.85 -14.65 -5.71
N ASN A 138 -4.54 -13.73 -6.62
CA ASN A 138 -5.40 -13.47 -7.78
C ASN A 138 -5.33 -14.57 -8.85
N LEU A 139 -4.18 -15.26 -9.01
CA LEU A 139 -3.90 -16.12 -10.18
C LEU A 139 -2.88 -17.24 -9.85
N PRO A 140 -3.24 -18.52 -10.07
CA PRO A 140 -4.56 -19.11 -9.80
C PRO A 140 -4.92 -18.93 -8.31
N GLN A 141 -6.20 -18.90 -7.93
CA GLN A 141 -6.67 -18.67 -6.54
C GLN A 141 -6.19 -19.76 -5.57
N THR A 142 -4.92 -19.71 -5.22
CA THR A 142 -4.30 -20.61 -4.25
C THR A 142 -4.24 -19.90 -2.92
N VAL A 143 -4.44 -20.66 -1.85
CA VAL A 143 -4.14 -20.18 -0.51
C VAL A 143 -2.63 -19.95 -0.48
N THR A 144 -2.26 -18.71 -0.23
CA THR A 144 -0.86 -18.26 -0.16
C THR A 144 -0.45 -17.95 1.27
N TRP A 145 -1.42 -17.56 2.10
CA TRP A 145 -1.19 -17.21 3.50
C TRP A 145 -2.28 -17.82 4.39
N PHE A 146 -1.90 -18.19 5.61
CA PHE A 146 -2.86 -18.49 6.65
C PHE A 146 -2.35 -17.95 7.99
N PHE A 147 -3.25 -17.33 8.74
CA PHE A 147 -2.99 -16.90 10.10
C PHE A 147 -3.86 -17.71 11.05
N LYS A 148 -3.22 -18.42 11.98
CA LYS A 148 -3.93 -19.17 12.99
C LYS A 148 -4.47 -18.23 14.05
N TRP A 149 -5.72 -18.42 14.44
CA TRP A 149 -6.31 -17.64 15.53
C TRP A 149 -5.55 -17.85 16.83
N LEU A 150 -5.59 -16.84 17.69
CA LEU A 150 -5.25 -16.99 19.10
C LEU A 150 -6.24 -17.97 19.76
N LYS A 151 -5.72 -18.77 20.71
CA LYS A 151 -6.50 -19.76 21.47
C LYS A 151 -7.20 -19.12 22.65
#